data_AF-A0A966C8Z0-F1
#
_entry.id   AF-A0A966C8Z0-F1
#
_cell.length_a   1.000
_cell.length_b   1.000
_cell.length_c   1.000
_cell.angle_alpha   90.00
_cell.angle_beta   90.00
_cell.angle_gamma   90.00
#
_symmetry.space_group_name_H-M   'P 1'
#
loop_
_entity.id
_entity.type
_entity.pdbx_description
1 polymer ?
#
loop_
_entity_poly.entity_id
_entity_poly.type
_entity_poly.pdbx_seq_one_letter_code
_entity_poly.pdbx_strand_id
1 'polypeptide(L)'
;MLLDSNIIIYAAQQENEFLREFITNNSPYISALSYLEVLGYHQLTDEDKTYFEEFFNASQILPISQAVIDQAVRLKQIRRMCLGDAIIAGTAKIYDLTGNKLRPALVIAIHREETIIVGIFSKIPNENLRETWVLVSDQDAKFKETGLKKSSLIRADKIATVNEVVFQRKLGVLSLELIEKVNFILVMMTI
;
A
#
# COMPACT_ATOMS: atom_id res chain seq x y z
N MET A 1 -5.77 7.18 -5.72
CA MET A 1 -4.92 6.82 -4.56
C MET A 1 -3.79 7.85 -4.51
N LEU A 2 -3.55 8.49 -3.36
CA LEU A 2 -2.38 9.36 -3.20
C LEU A 2 -1.17 8.49 -2.87
N LEU A 3 -0.12 8.56 -3.69
CA LEU A 3 1.13 7.88 -3.42
C LEU A 3 2.02 8.75 -2.52
N ASP A 4 2.64 8.09 -1.56
CA ASP A 4 3.68 8.65 -0.71
C ASP A 4 5.06 8.45 -1.35
N SER A 5 6.02 9.31 -1.01
CA SER A 5 7.40 9.28 -1.51
C SER A 5 8.07 7.94 -1.27
N ASN A 6 7.81 7.29 -0.13
CA ASN A 6 8.32 5.95 0.17
C ASN A 6 7.88 4.91 -0.88
N ILE A 7 6.58 4.87 -1.23
CA ILE A 7 6.07 3.89 -2.21
C ILE A 7 6.67 4.14 -3.60
N ILE A 8 6.90 5.40 -3.94
CA ILE A 8 7.52 5.80 -5.21
C ILE A 8 8.97 5.32 -5.25
N ILE A 9 9.73 5.52 -4.17
CA ILE A 9 11.13 5.06 -4.05
C ILE A 9 11.21 3.54 -4.15
N TYR A 10 10.34 2.80 -3.47
CA TYR A 10 10.33 1.33 -3.57
C TYR A 10 9.98 0.83 -4.98
N ALA A 11 9.09 1.53 -5.72
CA ALA A 11 8.74 1.14 -7.09
C ALA A 11 9.92 1.25 -8.09
N ALA A 12 10.92 2.10 -7.78
CA ALA A 12 12.12 2.27 -8.59
C ALA A 12 13.07 1.06 -8.55
N GLN A 13 13.03 0.28 -7.46
CA GLN A 13 13.89 -0.90 -7.31
C GLN A 13 13.48 -1.98 -8.31
N GLN A 14 14.45 -2.59 -9.00
CA GLN A 14 14.19 -3.55 -10.09
C GLN A 14 13.30 -4.72 -9.63
N GLU A 15 13.49 -5.16 -8.38
CA GLU A 15 12.81 -6.25 -7.70
C GLU A 15 11.31 -5.99 -7.47
N ASN A 16 10.85 -4.74 -7.61
CA ASN A 16 9.48 -4.31 -7.34
C ASN A 16 8.66 -4.03 -8.61
N GLU A 17 8.86 -4.82 -9.67
CA GLU A 17 8.13 -4.69 -10.95
C GLU A 17 6.61 -4.70 -10.78
N PHE A 18 6.10 -5.50 -9.83
CA PHE A 18 4.68 -5.57 -9.53
C PHE A 18 4.11 -4.24 -8.99
N LEU A 19 4.91 -3.42 -8.29
CA LEU A 19 4.51 -2.08 -7.84
C LEU A 19 4.41 -1.14 -9.03
N ARG A 20 5.35 -1.23 -9.99
CA ARG A 20 5.30 -0.47 -11.23
C ARG A 20 4.04 -0.79 -12.03
N GLU A 21 3.74 -2.07 -12.25
CA GLU A 21 2.51 -2.47 -12.94
C GLU A 21 1.24 -2.01 -12.21
N PHE A 22 1.21 -2.10 -10.87
CA PHE A 22 0.08 -1.64 -10.08
C PHE A 22 -0.13 -0.13 -10.21
N ILE A 23 0.94 0.65 -10.19
CA ILE A 23 0.91 2.10 -10.35
C ILE A 23 0.43 2.45 -11.76
N THR A 24 1.03 1.89 -12.81
CA THR A 24 0.68 2.15 -14.22
C THR A 24 -0.80 1.88 -14.48
N ASN A 25 -1.35 0.79 -13.94
CA ASN A 25 -2.75 0.41 -14.15
C ASN A 25 -3.77 1.25 -13.37
N ASN A 26 -3.35 2.06 -12.40
CA ASN A 26 -4.26 2.80 -11.52
C ASN A 26 -4.12 4.32 -11.60
N SER A 27 -3.24 4.85 -12.47
CA SER A 27 -2.99 6.28 -12.69
C SER A 27 -2.96 7.08 -11.38
N PRO A 28 -1.88 6.94 -10.58
CA PRO A 28 -1.86 7.48 -9.24
C PRO A 28 -1.84 9.01 -9.25
N TYR A 29 -2.41 9.56 -8.18
CA TYR A 29 -2.17 10.94 -7.82
C TYR A 29 -0.93 11.01 -6.93
N ILE A 30 -0.09 12.01 -7.15
CA ILE A 30 1.13 12.22 -6.37
C ILE A 30 1.06 13.63 -5.77
N SER A 31 1.40 13.78 -4.49
CA SER A 31 1.52 15.11 -3.90
C SER A 31 2.77 15.81 -4.44
N ALA A 32 2.69 17.10 -4.76
CA ALA A 32 3.88 17.89 -5.11
C ALA A 32 4.95 17.88 -4.00
N LEU A 33 4.57 17.60 -2.74
CA LEU A 33 5.52 17.35 -1.66
C LEU A 33 6.33 16.07 -1.90
N SER A 34 5.68 14.96 -2.26
CA SER A 34 6.38 13.70 -2.54
C SER A 34 7.31 13.81 -3.75
N TYR A 35 6.91 14.59 -4.76
CA TYR A 35 7.80 14.96 -5.87
C TYR A 35 9.07 15.68 -5.36
N LEU A 36 8.89 16.68 -4.49
CA LEU A 36 10.00 17.43 -3.91
C LEU A 36 10.90 16.55 -3.03
N GLU A 37 10.32 15.67 -2.22
CA GLU A 37 11.08 14.77 -1.33
C GLU A 37 11.94 13.78 -2.14
N VAL A 38 11.40 13.23 -3.23
CA VAL A 38 12.10 12.24 -4.06
C VAL A 38 13.18 12.89 -4.90
N LEU A 39 12.85 13.89 -5.72
CA LEU A 39 13.85 14.53 -6.60
C LEU A 39 14.79 15.48 -5.85
N GLY A 40 14.40 15.94 -4.66
CA GLY A 40 15.23 16.78 -3.80
C GLY A 40 16.28 16.01 -3.01
N TYR A 41 16.32 14.67 -3.10
CA TYR A 41 17.33 13.87 -2.41
C TYR A 41 18.72 14.12 -2.98
N HIS A 42 19.63 14.64 -2.15
CA HIS A 42 20.93 15.15 -2.59
C HIS A 42 21.92 14.07 -3.05
N GLN A 43 21.60 12.78 -2.88
CA GLN A 43 22.42 11.62 -3.28
C GLN A 43 21.72 10.78 -4.35
N LEU A 44 20.75 11.36 -5.06
CA LEU A 44 20.07 10.68 -6.15
C LEU A 44 21.05 10.39 -7.29
N THR A 45 21.09 9.14 -7.75
CA THR A 45 21.90 8.76 -8.92
C THR A 45 21.27 9.31 -10.20
N ASP A 46 22.04 9.48 -11.27
CA ASP A 46 21.50 9.94 -12.56
C ASP A 46 20.49 8.94 -13.16
N GLU A 47 20.70 7.64 -12.91
CA GLU A 47 19.78 6.57 -13.31
C GLU A 47 18.45 6.66 -12.56
N ASP A 48 18.48 6.76 -11.24
CA ASP A 48 17.28 6.91 -10.40
C ASP A 48 16.54 8.20 -10.73
N LYS A 49 17.27 9.29 -10.95
CA LYS A 49 16.69 10.59 -11.31
C LYS A 49 15.91 10.50 -12.61
N THR A 50 16.50 9.90 -13.63
CA THR A 50 15.84 9.70 -14.94
C THR A 50 14.56 8.89 -14.77
N TYR A 51 14.63 7.78 -14.04
CA TYR A 51 13.46 6.94 -13.73
C TYR A 51 12.36 7.74 -13.03
N PHE A 52 12.69 8.49 -11.97
CA PHE A 52 11.70 9.25 -11.22
C PHE A 52 11.08 10.38 -12.04
N GLU A 53 11.87 11.09 -12.85
CA GLU A 53 11.36 12.12 -13.75
C GLU A 53 10.36 11.54 -14.76
N GLU A 54 10.66 10.40 -15.38
CA GLU A 54 9.72 9.68 -16.26
C GLU A 54 8.45 9.26 -15.53
N PHE A 55 8.61 8.69 -14.33
CA PHE A 55 7.50 8.26 -13.48
C PHE A 55 6.58 9.44 -13.11
N PHE A 56 7.14 10.58 -12.74
CA PHE A 56 6.39 11.77 -12.38
C PHE A 56 5.71 12.41 -13.60
N ASN A 57 6.34 12.39 -14.77
CA ASN A 57 5.74 12.85 -16.02
C ASN A 57 4.54 11.98 -16.45
N ALA A 58 4.57 10.69 -16.12
CA ALA A 58 3.47 9.75 -16.37
C ALA A 58 2.35 9.82 -15.32
N SER A 59 2.52 10.61 -14.25
CA SER A 59 1.60 10.67 -13.10
C SER A 59 0.91 12.03 -12.98
N GLN A 60 -0.24 12.07 -12.28
CA GLN A 60 -0.91 13.34 -12.00
C GLN A 60 -0.40 13.95 -10.69
N ILE A 61 0.41 15.00 -10.79
CA ILE A 61 0.91 15.74 -9.63
C ILE A 61 -0.15 16.73 -9.11
N LEU A 62 -0.46 16.64 -7.82
CA LEU A 62 -1.38 17.51 -7.11
C LEU A 62 -0.64 18.63 -6.40
N PRO A 63 -0.96 19.91 -6.69
CA PRO A 63 -0.26 21.03 -6.10
C PRO A 63 -0.62 21.24 -4.63
N ILE A 64 0.34 21.78 -3.88
CA ILE A 64 0.15 22.27 -2.50
C ILE A 64 -0.54 23.65 -2.59
N SER A 65 -1.86 23.64 -2.75
CA SER A 65 -2.67 24.87 -2.79
C SER A 65 -2.90 25.44 -1.39
N GLN A 66 -3.40 26.68 -1.30
CA GLN A 66 -3.78 27.26 -0.01
C GLN A 66 -4.82 26.40 0.72
N ALA A 67 -5.76 25.78 -0.01
CA ALA A 67 -6.74 24.87 0.59
C ALA A 67 -6.07 23.63 1.23
N VAL A 68 -5.03 23.09 0.61
CA VAL A 68 -4.22 22.00 1.18
C VAL A 68 -3.52 22.46 2.46
N ILE A 69 -2.92 23.65 2.45
CA ILE A 69 -2.25 24.23 3.61
C ILE A 69 -3.23 24.42 4.77
N ASP A 70 -4.39 25.04 4.51
CA ASP A 70 -5.41 25.29 5.53
C ASP A 70 -5.91 23.97 6.14
N GLN A 71 -6.09 22.94 5.31
CA GLN A 71 -6.48 21.61 5.76
C GLN A 71 -5.37 20.93 6.59
N ALA A 72 -4.11 21.07 6.18
CA ALA A 72 -2.96 20.57 6.93
C ALA A 72 -2.83 21.22 8.31
N VAL A 73 -3.05 22.55 8.40
CA VAL A 73 -3.08 23.28 9.68
C VAL A 73 -4.15 22.71 10.61
N ARG A 74 -5.38 22.53 10.10
CA ARG A 74 -6.47 21.93 10.88
C ARG A 74 -6.12 20.54 11.41
N LEU A 75 -5.53 19.69 10.56
CA LEU A 75 -5.12 18.34 10.95
C LEU A 75 -4.04 18.36 12.04
N LYS A 76 -3.04 19.25 11.95
CA LYS A 76 -2.00 19.41 12.98
C LYS A 76 -2.53 19.91 14.32
N GLN A 77 -3.58 20.73 14.31
CA GLN A 77 -4.22 21.19 15.53
C GLN A 77 -4.99 20.06 16.24
N ILE A 78 -5.50 19.10 15.48
CA ILE A 78 -6.26 17.96 16.02
C ILE A 78 -5.32 16.85 16.53
N ARG A 79 -4.20 16.60 15.84
CA ARG A 79 -3.26 15.52 16.17
C ARG A 79 -1.82 15.93 15.89
N ARG A 80 -0.90 15.52 16.77
CA ARG A 80 0.54 15.64 16.52
C ARG A 80 0.95 14.84 15.27
N MET A 81 1.58 15.52 14.31
CA MET A 81 2.14 14.93 13.08
C MET A 81 3.26 15.82 12.51
N CYS A 82 4.13 15.25 11.68
CA CYS A 82 5.22 16.01 11.05
C CYS A 82 4.67 16.94 9.95
N LEU A 83 5.50 17.86 9.43
CA LEU A 83 5.07 18.79 8.38
C LEU A 83 4.69 18.03 7.11
N GLY A 84 5.50 17.03 6.73
CA GLY A 84 5.27 16.23 5.53
C GLY A 84 3.91 15.52 5.59
N ASP A 85 3.69 14.72 6.65
CA ASP A 85 2.42 14.02 6.89
C ASP A 85 1.21 14.95 6.85
N ALA A 86 1.33 16.15 7.43
CA ALA A 86 0.23 17.11 7.46
C ALA A 86 -0.14 17.58 6.05
N ILE A 87 0.85 17.88 5.21
CA ILE A 87 0.65 18.29 3.82
C ILE A 87 0.10 17.13 3.00
N ILE A 88 0.66 15.92 3.11
CA ILE A 88 0.16 14.72 2.42
C ILE A 88 -1.30 14.43 2.81
N ALA A 89 -1.61 14.44 4.10
CA ALA A 89 -2.98 14.21 4.58
C ALA A 89 -3.94 15.35 4.16
N GLY A 90 -3.46 16.59 4.15
CA GLY A 90 -4.19 17.74 3.62
C GLY A 90 -4.53 17.57 2.13
N THR A 91 -3.53 17.20 1.32
CA THR A 91 -3.69 16.89 -0.11
C THR A 91 -4.72 15.77 -0.30
N ALA A 92 -4.56 14.66 0.41
CA ALA A 92 -5.48 13.54 0.30
C ALA A 92 -6.93 13.94 0.62
N LYS A 93 -7.12 14.82 1.61
CA LYS A 93 -8.44 15.27 2.04
C LYS A 93 -9.07 16.28 1.07
N ILE A 94 -8.29 17.22 0.55
CA ILE A 94 -8.78 18.25 -0.39
C ILE A 94 -9.17 17.67 -1.75
N TYR A 95 -8.40 16.72 -2.25
CA TYR A 95 -8.65 16.09 -3.56
C TYR A 95 -9.53 14.83 -3.47
N ASP A 96 -10.20 14.60 -2.33
CA ASP A 96 -11.05 13.43 -2.05
C ASP A 96 -10.36 12.07 -2.35
N LEU A 97 -9.05 12.03 -2.15
CA LEU A 97 -8.22 10.83 -2.33
C LEU A 97 -8.15 9.97 -1.08
N THR A 98 -8.80 10.39 0.01
CA THR A 98 -9.12 9.52 1.14
C THR A 98 -10.14 8.49 0.67
N GLY A 99 -9.68 7.50 -0.11
CA GLY A 99 -10.44 6.30 -0.34
C GLY A 99 -10.70 5.67 1.03
N ASN A 100 -11.86 5.93 1.62
CA ASN A 100 -12.30 5.45 2.93
C ASN A 100 -12.42 3.91 3.03
N LYS A 101 -11.80 3.17 2.11
CA LYS A 101 -11.78 1.72 2.09
C LYS A 101 -10.44 1.25 2.61
N LEU A 102 -10.33 1.17 3.94
CA LEU A 102 -9.33 0.34 4.59
C LEU A 102 -9.44 -1.07 4.03
N ARG A 103 -8.32 -1.62 3.56
CA ARG A 103 -8.25 -2.97 3.01
C ARG A 103 -7.55 -3.88 4.00
N PRO A 104 -8.11 -5.07 4.29
CA PRO A 104 -7.41 -6.05 5.11
C PRO A 104 -6.11 -6.51 4.42
N ALA A 105 -5.09 -6.78 5.22
CA ALA A 105 -3.85 -7.40 4.79
C ALA A 105 -3.42 -8.43 5.84
N LEU A 106 -2.78 -9.50 5.39
CA LEU A 106 -2.19 -10.53 6.23
C LEU A 106 -0.74 -10.17 6.51
N VAL A 107 -0.35 -10.04 7.77
CA VAL A 107 1.06 -9.90 8.15
C VAL A 107 1.72 -11.26 8.11
N ILE A 108 2.80 -11.41 7.32
CA ILE A 108 3.55 -12.66 7.18
C ILE A 108 4.84 -12.63 8.01
N ALA A 109 5.52 -11.49 8.04
CA ALA A 109 6.76 -11.34 8.79
C ALA A 109 6.92 -9.88 9.26
N ILE A 110 7.67 -9.72 10.35
CA ILE A 110 8.08 -8.43 10.88
C ILE A 110 9.59 -8.48 11.03
N HIS A 111 10.30 -7.52 10.44
CA HIS A 111 11.73 -7.38 10.56
C HIS A 111 12.07 -5.93 10.95
N ARG A 112 12.59 -5.74 12.16
CA ARG A 112 12.83 -4.40 12.75
C ARG A 112 11.53 -3.59 12.81
N GLU A 113 11.41 -2.54 11.99
CA GLU A 113 10.23 -1.66 11.86
C GLU A 113 9.45 -1.89 10.56
N GLU A 114 9.89 -2.84 9.73
CA GLU A 114 9.27 -3.19 8.46
C GLU A 114 8.39 -4.43 8.60
N THR A 115 7.16 -4.34 8.12
CA THR A 115 6.18 -5.42 8.13
C THR A 115 5.90 -5.89 6.72
N ILE A 116 6.12 -7.17 6.46
CA ILE A 116 5.78 -7.82 5.21
C ILE A 116 4.31 -8.26 5.28
N ILE A 117 3.53 -7.78 4.31
CA ILE A 117 2.10 -8.03 4.21
C ILE A 117 1.71 -8.68 2.89
N VAL A 118 0.60 -9.40 2.90
CA VAL A 118 -0.06 -9.95 1.72
C VAL A 118 -1.50 -9.42 1.65
N GLY A 119 -1.88 -8.89 0.50
CA GLY A 119 -3.19 -8.26 0.32
C GLY A 119 -4.37 -9.24 0.38
N ILE A 120 -5.46 -8.83 1.04
CA ILE A 120 -6.71 -9.59 1.11
C ILE A 120 -7.82 -8.85 0.34
N PHE A 121 -8.53 -9.59 -0.52
CA PHE A 121 -9.53 -9.03 -1.44
C PHE A 121 -10.84 -9.78 -1.34
N SER A 122 -11.92 -9.09 -1.00
CA SER A 122 -13.25 -9.70 -0.90
C SER A 122 -14.03 -9.73 -2.22
N LYS A 123 -13.37 -9.41 -3.35
CA LYS A 123 -13.92 -9.62 -4.69
C LYS A 123 -13.34 -10.93 -5.21
N ILE A 124 -14.17 -11.95 -5.25
CA ILE A 124 -13.81 -13.27 -5.77
C ILE A 124 -14.25 -13.29 -7.23
N PRO A 125 -13.35 -13.53 -8.20
CA PRO A 125 -13.72 -13.67 -9.60
C PRO A 125 -14.52 -14.96 -9.82
N ASN A 126 -15.35 -14.97 -10.86
CA ASN A 126 -16.14 -16.15 -11.24
C ASN A 126 -15.32 -17.19 -12.05
N GLU A 127 -14.04 -16.90 -12.28
CA GLU A 127 -13.10 -17.77 -13.00
C GLU A 127 -12.31 -18.64 -12.03
N ASN A 128 -11.51 -19.58 -12.58
CA ASN A 128 -10.62 -20.42 -11.78
C ASN A 128 -9.67 -19.56 -10.94
N LEU A 129 -9.51 -19.94 -9.67
CA LEU A 129 -8.55 -19.30 -8.79
C LEU A 129 -7.13 -19.59 -9.27
N ARG A 130 -6.29 -18.56 -9.26
CA ARG A 130 -4.86 -18.72 -9.54
C ARG A 130 -4.20 -19.55 -8.43
N GLU A 131 -3.13 -20.25 -8.77
CA GLU A 131 -2.36 -21.04 -7.80
C GLU A 131 -1.76 -20.19 -6.68
N THR A 132 -1.51 -18.91 -6.94
CA THR A 132 -1.02 -17.94 -5.96
C THR A 132 -2.10 -17.37 -5.04
N TRP A 133 -3.36 -17.81 -5.17
CA TRP A 133 -4.50 -17.30 -4.41
C TRP A 133 -5.01 -18.32 -3.40
N VAL A 134 -5.20 -17.87 -2.17
CA VAL A 134 -5.77 -18.68 -1.09
C VAL A 134 -7.16 -18.16 -0.75
N LEU A 135 -8.17 -19.01 -0.92
CA LEU A 135 -9.53 -18.74 -0.49
C LEU A 135 -9.66 -18.85 1.03
N VAL A 136 -10.20 -17.80 1.65
CA VAL A 136 -10.67 -17.78 3.03
C VAL A 136 -12.19 -17.78 2.96
N SER A 137 -12.80 -18.93 3.27
CA SER A 137 -14.23 -19.15 3.10
C SER A 137 -15.00 -18.76 4.36
N ASP A 138 -16.10 -18.03 4.22
CA ASP A 138 -17.00 -17.74 5.34
C ASP A 138 -17.77 -18.96 5.88
N GLN A 139 -17.65 -20.09 5.20
CA GLN A 139 -18.16 -21.39 5.65
C GLN A 139 -17.17 -22.11 6.58
N ASP A 140 -15.92 -21.65 6.70
CA ASP A 140 -14.93 -22.29 7.55
C ASP A 140 -15.26 -22.08 9.03
N ALA A 141 -15.16 -23.13 9.85
CA ALA A 141 -15.49 -23.06 11.28
C ALA A 141 -14.72 -21.98 12.05
N LYS A 142 -13.46 -21.72 11.63
CA LYS A 142 -12.57 -20.70 12.21
C LYS A 142 -12.68 -19.33 11.52
N PHE A 143 -13.57 -19.14 10.55
CA PHE A 143 -13.68 -17.88 9.81
C PHE A 143 -13.94 -16.67 10.71
N LYS A 144 -14.73 -16.85 11.77
CA LYS A 144 -15.04 -15.78 12.73
C LYS A 144 -13.79 -15.20 13.40
N GLU A 145 -12.73 -15.99 13.56
CA GLU A 145 -11.46 -15.56 14.17
C GLU A 145 -10.69 -14.59 13.27
N THR A 146 -10.97 -14.58 11.96
CA THR A 146 -10.27 -13.73 10.98
C THR A 146 -10.67 -12.25 11.07
N GLY A 147 -11.87 -11.97 11.60
CA GLY A 147 -12.45 -10.63 11.59
C GLY A 147 -12.88 -10.11 10.20
N LEU A 148 -12.79 -10.94 9.16
CA LEU A 148 -13.31 -10.63 7.83
C LEU A 148 -14.84 -10.72 7.81
N LYS A 149 -15.48 -9.87 7.00
CA LYS A 149 -16.95 -9.79 6.95
C LYS A 149 -17.61 -10.80 6.00
N LYS A 150 -16.83 -11.36 5.07
CA LYS A 150 -17.28 -12.29 4.02
C LYS A 150 -16.09 -13.01 3.40
N SER A 151 -16.37 -14.08 2.67
CA SER A 151 -15.36 -14.82 1.89
C SER A 151 -14.43 -13.88 1.12
N SER A 152 -13.13 -14.15 1.20
CA SER A 152 -12.09 -13.29 0.64
C SER A 152 -10.91 -14.11 0.11
N LEU A 153 -10.12 -13.52 -0.77
CA LEU A 153 -8.90 -14.11 -1.31
C LEU A 153 -7.68 -13.43 -0.70
N ILE A 154 -6.79 -14.23 -0.13
CA ILE A 154 -5.41 -13.83 0.13
C ILE A 154 -4.65 -14.02 -1.18
N ARG A 155 -4.00 -12.97 -1.65
CA ARG A 155 -3.33 -12.94 -2.95
C ARG A 155 -1.82 -12.89 -2.73
N ALA A 156 -1.14 -14.03 -2.77
CA ALA A 156 0.31 -14.10 -2.56
C ALA A 156 1.09 -13.31 -3.62
N ASP A 157 0.50 -13.11 -4.82
CA ASP A 157 0.97 -12.20 -5.88
C ASP A 157 0.82 -10.70 -5.55
N LYS A 158 0.35 -10.36 -4.34
CA LYS A 158 0.17 -9.00 -3.84
C LYS A 158 0.83 -8.84 -2.47
N ILE A 159 2.12 -9.15 -2.43
CA ILE A 159 3.01 -8.92 -1.29
C ILE A 159 3.52 -7.46 -1.27
N ALA A 160 3.75 -6.90 -0.09
CA ALA A 160 4.36 -5.57 0.06
C ALA A 160 5.05 -5.44 1.42
N THR A 161 6.02 -4.54 1.53
CA THR A 161 6.60 -4.12 2.80
C THR A 161 6.03 -2.77 3.20
N VAL A 162 5.58 -2.65 4.45
CA VAL A 162 4.99 -1.41 4.99
C VAL A 162 5.51 -1.15 6.40
N ASN A 163 5.55 0.12 6.80
CA ASN A 163 5.85 0.49 8.18
C ASN A 163 4.65 0.22 9.10
N GLU A 164 4.88 -0.22 10.34
CA GLU A 164 3.81 -0.54 11.29
C GLU A 164 2.80 0.62 11.50
N VAL A 165 3.22 1.88 11.36
CA VAL A 165 2.36 3.06 11.54
C VAL A 165 1.19 3.13 10.56
N VAL A 166 1.23 2.40 9.44
CA VAL A 166 0.11 2.37 8.47
C VAL A 166 -1.06 1.50 8.95
N PHE A 167 -0.85 0.62 9.93
CA PHE A 167 -1.90 -0.23 10.46
C PHE A 167 -2.81 0.54 11.41
N GLN A 168 -4.11 0.53 11.13
CA GLN A 168 -5.09 1.17 12.01
C GLN A 168 -5.52 0.28 13.18
N ARG A 169 -5.67 -1.02 12.93
CA ARG A 169 -6.11 -2.01 13.92
C ARG A 169 -5.86 -3.44 13.45
N LYS A 170 -5.74 -4.36 14.40
CA LYS A 170 -5.81 -5.80 14.16
C LYS A 170 -7.27 -6.22 13.97
N LEU A 171 -7.56 -6.95 12.88
CA LEU A 171 -8.91 -7.49 12.62
C LEU A 171 -9.14 -8.84 13.30
N GLY A 172 -8.14 -9.72 13.27
CA GLY A 172 -8.23 -11.09 13.74
C GLY A 172 -6.96 -11.88 13.45
N VAL A 173 -7.08 -13.20 13.43
CA VAL A 173 -6.01 -14.16 13.11
C VAL A 173 -6.52 -15.21 12.14
N LEU A 174 -5.65 -15.68 11.26
CA LEU A 174 -5.94 -16.83 10.39
C LEU A 174 -5.63 -18.14 11.11
N SER A 175 -6.28 -19.22 10.69
CA SER A 175 -5.94 -20.57 11.15
C SER A 175 -4.52 -20.97 10.71
N LEU A 176 -3.89 -21.88 11.47
CA LEU A 176 -2.57 -22.42 11.13
C LEU A 176 -2.55 -23.02 9.72
N GLU A 177 -3.59 -23.77 9.34
CA GLU A 177 -3.73 -24.36 8.00
C GLU A 177 -3.68 -23.31 6.87
N LEU A 178 -4.40 -22.18 7.05
CA LEU A 178 -4.39 -21.10 6.06
C LEU A 178 -3.02 -20.42 5.99
N ILE A 179 -2.35 -20.24 7.14
CA ILE A 179 -1.00 -19.66 7.21
C ILE A 179 0.01 -20.58 6.52
N GLU A 180 -0.02 -21.88 6.79
CA GLU A 180 0.85 -22.86 6.15
C GLU A 180 0.66 -22.90 4.64
N LYS A 181 -0.59 -22.85 4.17
CA LYS A 181 -0.91 -22.79 2.74
C LYS A 181 -0.37 -21.52 2.08
N VAL A 182 -0.51 -20.36 2.72
CA VAL A 182 0.04 -19.10 2.22
C VAL A 182 1.57 -19.15 2.17
N ASN A 183 2.22 -19.63 3.24
CA ASN A 183 3.67 -19.75 3.31
C ASN A 183 4.21 -20.71 2.25
N PHE A 184 3.56 -21.85 2.02
CA PHE A 184 3.94 -22.80 0.99
C PHE A 184 3.91 -22.15 -0.41
N ILE A 185 2.85 -21.41 -0.73
CA ILE A 185 2.73 -20.68 -2.00
C ILE A 185 3.84 -19.63 -2.14
N LEU A 186 4.12 -18.87 -1.09
CA LEU A 186 5.18 -17.86 -1.11
C LEU A 186 6.55 -18.49 -1.38
N VAL A 187 6.85 -19.65 -0.79
CA VAL A 187 8.10 -20.39 -1.05
C VAL A 187 8.16 -20.86 -2.51
N MET A 188 7.07 -21.43 -3.04
CA MET A 188 7.00 -21.90 -4.44
C MET A 188 7.12 -20.78 -5.47
N MET A 189 6.75 -19.54 -5.13
CA MET A 189 6.93 -18.38 -6.00
C MET A 189 8.39 -17.88 -6.07
N THR A 190 9.26 -18.33 -5.16
CA THR A 190 10.65 -17.85 -5.05
C THR A 190 11.65 -18.74 -5.79
N ILE A 191 11.18 -19.81 -6.45
CA ILE A 191 11.98 -20.79 -7.20
C ILE A 191 11.67 -20.66 -8.70
#